data_AF-A0A0N1C6A4-F1
#
_entry.id   AF-A0A0N1C6A4-F1
#
_cell.length_a   1.000
_cell.length_b   1.000
_cell.length_c   1.000
_cell.angle_alpha   90.00
_cell.angle_beta   90.00
_cell.angle_gamma   90.00
#
_symmetry.space_group_name_H-M   'P 1'
#
loop_
_entity.id
_entity.type
_entity.pdbx_description
1 polymer ?
#
loop_
_entity_poly.entity_id
_entity_poly.type
_entity_poly.pdbx_seq_one_letter_code
_entity_poly.pdbx_strand_id
1 'polypeptide(L)'
;MKKTYTLFLQTGPREEVLARGVTLMHALVLALEHGDKGKATVIYGEEGRFRFFAIGRRSAEEGTFESVLSVAVPRSGKPAADSNRAMRMIGKKLLREPRAFWDGYIESDEDYERRHATPREMRHD
;
A
#
# COMPACT_ATOMS: atom_id res chain seq x y z
N MET A 1 -1.05 -19.91 4.46
CA MET A 1 -1.74 -18.95 3.58
C MET A 1 -0.89 -17.70 3.40
N LYS A 2 -0.87 -17.10 2.20
CA LYS A 2 -0.31 -15.76 2.02
C LYS A 2 -1.27 -14.76 2.68
N LYS A 3 -0.76 -13.83 3.49
CA LYS A 3 -1.58 -12.78 4.10
C LYS A 3 -2.11 -11.83 3.01
N THR A 4 -3.42 -11.64 2.99
CA THR A 4 -4.14 -10.77 2.05
C THR A 4 -4.83 -9.64 2.80
N TYR A 5 -5.22 -8.60 2.05
CA TYR A 5 -5.69 -7.33 2.58
C TYR A 5 -6.92 -6.83 1.83
N THR A 6 -7.75 -6.09 2.55
CA THR A 6 -8.89 -5.35 2.01
C THR A 6 -8.59 -3.85 2.06
N LEU A 7 -8.86 -3.16 0.96
CA LEU A 7 -8.67 -1.73 0.78
C LEU A 7 -10.02 -1.04 0.85
N PHE A 8 -10.07 0.06 1.58
CA PHE A 8 -11.27 0.87 1.72
C PHE A 8 -11.02 2.30 1.31
N LEU A 9 -11.95 2.85 0.55
CA LEU A 9 -12.06 4.28 0.35
C LEU A 9 -13.01 4.85 1.41
N GLN A 10 -12.54 5.90 2.10
CA GLN A 10 -13.39 6.65 3.01
C GLN A 10 -14.00 7.85 2.27
N THR A 11 -15.31 7.82 2.03
CA THR A 11 -16.03 8.94 1.42
C THR A 11 -17.04 9.50 2.42
N GLY A 12 -16.59 10.45 3.23
CA GLY A 12 -17.37 11.02 4.32
C GLY A 12 -17.70 9.95 5.37
N PRO A 13 -18.97 9.70 5.73
CA PRO A 13 -19.35 8.65 6.68
C PRO A 13 -19.43 7.25 6.04
N ARG A 14 -19.32 7.15 4.71
CA ARG A 14 -19.41 5.87 4.01
C ARG A 14 -18.03 5.28 3.78
N GLU A 15 -17.98 3.97 3.90
CA GLU A 15 -16.83 3.14 3.62
C GLU A 15 -17.16 2.26 2.41
N GLU A 16 -16.29 2.27 1.41
CA GLU A 16 -16.43 1.46 0.21
C GLU A 16 -15.23 0.52 0.07
N VAL A 17 -15.50 -0.76 -0.18
CA VAL A 17 -14.45 -1.74 -0.49
C VAL A 17 -13.99 -1.52 -1.92
N LEU A 18 -12.73 -1.10 -2.10
CA LEU A 18 -12.14 -0.98 -3.43
C LEU A 18 -11.57 -2.31 -3.95
N ALA A 19 -10.96 -3.10 -3.06
CA ALA A 19 -10.39 -4.38 -3.39
C ALA A 19 -10.26 -5.27 -2.14
N ARG A 20 -10.37 -6.59 -2.32
CA ARG A 20 -10.21 -7.61 -1.28
C ARG A 20 -9.35 -8.76 -1.80
N GLY A 21 -8.69 -9.52 -0.91
CA GLY A 21 -7.89 -10.66 -1.32
C GLY A 21 -6.56 -10.28 -1.95
N VAL A 22 -6.14 -9.02 -1.83
CA VAL A 22 -4.95 -8.51 -2.52
C VAL A 22 -3.70 -8.62 -1.64
N THR A 23 -2.54 -8.74 -2.27
CA THR A 23 -1.27 -8.63 -1.55
C THR A 23 -1.03 -7.19 -1.12
N LEU A 24 -0.19 -6.99 -0.10
CA LEU A 24 0.17 -5.65 0.36
C LEU A 24 0.80 -4.77 -0.74
N MET A 25 1.55 -5.37 -1.67
CA MET A 25 2.14 -4.62 -2.79
C MET A 25 1.10 -4.24 -3.84
N HIS A 26 0.11 -5.11 -4.08
CA HIS A 26 -1.00 -4.75 -4.96
C HIS A 26 -1.87 -3.67 -4.32
N ALA A 27 -2.09 -3.73 -3.00
CA ALA A 27 -2.75 -2.68 -2.23
C ALA A 27 -2.05 -1.32 -2.38
N LEU A 28 -0.71 -1.31 -2.29
CA LEU A 28 0.08 -0.10 -2.48
C LEU A 28 -0.09 0.52 -3.87
N VAL A 29 -0.10 -0.29 -4.91
CA VAL A 29 -0.33 0.16 -6.30
C VAL A 29 -1.73 0.78 -6.43
N LEU A 30 -2.76 0.06 -5.97
CA LEU A 30 -4.15 0.55 -6.02
C LEU A 30 -4.32 1.86 -5.25
N ALA A 31 -3.71 1.98 -4.06
CA ALA A 31 -3.73 3.22 -3.28
C ALA A 31 -3.09 4.40 -4.05
N LEU A 32 -1.95 4.18 -4.71
CA LEU A 32 -1.24 5.23 -5.42
C LEU A 32 -1.91 5.64 -6.73
N GLU A 33 -2.51 4.69 -7.45
CA GLU A 33 -3.20 4.95 -8.73
C GLU A 33 -4.65 5.41 -8.57
N HIS A 34 -5.17 5.45 -7.34
CA HIS A 34 -6.55 5.84 -7.08
C HIS A 34 -6.84 7.30 -7.48
N GLY A 35 -7.96 7.51 -8.18
CA GLY A 35 -8.45 8.83 -8.58
C GLY A 35 -7.70 9.47 -9.74
N ASP A 36 -7.17 8.65 -10.67
CA ASP A 36 -6.47 9.07 -11.89
C ASP A 36 -5.27 9.99 -11.66
N LYS A 37 -4.69 9.97 -10.45
CA LYS A 37 -3.54 10.79 -10.05
C LYS A 37 -2.21 10.38 -10.69
N GLY A 38 -2.22 9.41 -11.61
CA GLY A 38 -1.04 8.89 -12.31
C GLY A 38 -0.69 7.44 -11.97
N LYS A 39 0.41 6.94 -12.54
CA LYS A 39 0.85 5.55 -12.40
C LYS A 39 1.80 5.35 -11.23
N ALA A 40 1.59 4.28 -10.47
CA ALA A 40 2.44 3.92 -9.35
C ALA A 40 3.85 3.64 -9.87
N THR A 41 4.82 4.43 -9.42
CA THR A 41 6.19 4.38 -9.92
C THR A 41 7.16 4.29 -8.76
N VAL A 42 8.17 3.42 -8.91
CA VAL A 42 9.33 3.38 -8.02
C VAL A 42 10.53 3.91 -8.79
N ILE A 43 11.20 4.91 -8.23
CA ILE A 43 12.53 5.34 -8.67
C ILE A 43 13.55 4.98 -7.61
N TYR A 44 14.79 4.78 -8.01
CA TYR A 44 15.87 4.51 -7.08
C TYR A 44 17.15 5.22 -7.49
N GLY A 45 18.00 5.46 -6.48
CA GLY A 45 19.32 6.06 -6.65
C GLY A 45 20.29 5.51 -5.60
N GLU A 46 21.57 5.72 -5.83
CA GLU A 46 22.62 5.25 -4.92
C GLU A 46 23.48 6.42 -4.47
N GLU A 47 23.71 6.52 -3.16
CA GLU A 47 24.60 7.53 -2.59
C GLU A 47 25.41 6.91 -1.45
N GLY A 48 26.73 6.91 -1.62
CA GLY A 48 27.67 6.28 -0.69
C GLY A 48 27.31 4.83 -0.36
N ARG A 49 27.01 4.57 0.91
CA ARG A 49 26.70 3.24 1.44
C ARG A 49 25.21 2.89 1.38
N PHE A 50 24.37 3.74 0.81
CA PHE A 50 22.92 3.57 0.80
C PHE A 50 22.35 3.50 -0.63
N ARG A 51 21.27 2.74 -0.78
CA ARG A 51 20.37 2.82 -1.93
C ARG A 51 19.05 3.42 -1.45
N PHE A 52 18.59 4.44 -2.17
CA PHE A 52 17.37 5.16 -1.90
C PHE A 52 16.29 4.67 -2.86
N PHE A 53 15.09 4.47 -2.35
CA PHE A 53 13.91 4.11 -3.13
C PHE A 53 12.82 5.12 -2.81
N ALA A 54 12.33 5.81 -3.82
CA ALA A 54 11.15 6.65 -3.71
C ALA A 54 10.00 5.98 -4.45
N ILE A 55 8.85 5.90 -3.79
CA ILE A 55 7.60 5.48 -4.41
C ILE A 55 6.66 6.67 -4.50
N GLY A 56 5.94 6.75 -5.60
CA GLY A 56 5.09 7.88 -5.89
C GLY A 56 4.24 7.67 -7.11
N ARG A 57 3.72 8.77 -7.64
CA ARG A 57 2.84 8.80 -8.80
C ARG A 57 3.58 9.48 -9.94
N ARG A 58 3.49 8.90 -11.14
CA ARG A 58 3.96 9.56 -12.36
C ARG A 58 2.75 10.01 -13.17
N SER A 59 2.62 11.32 -13.37
CA SER A 59 1.59 11.89 -14.23
C SER A 59 1.80 11.43 -15.67
N ALA A 60 0.72 11.01 -16.33
CA ALA A 60 0.78 10.64 -17.75
C ALA A 60 0.86 11.88 -18.66
N GLU A 61 0.30 13.01 -18.23
CA GLU A 61 0.24 14.24 -19.01
C GLU A 61 1.54 15.04 -18.93
N GLU A 62 2.08 15.19 -17.71
CA GLU A 62 3.25 16.04 -17.47
C GLU A 62 4.56 15.24 -17.37
N GLY A 63 4.48 13.92 -17.21
CA GLY A 63 5.63 13.05 -16.93
C GLY A 63 6.29 13.29 -15.56
N THR A 64 5.73 14.20 -14.74
CA THR A 64 6.24 14.59 -13.43
C THR A 64 6.08 13.44 -12.43
N PHE A 65 7.10 13.24 -11.60
CA PHE A 65 7.08 12.26 -10.52
C PHE A 65 6.81 12.94 -9.18
N GLU A 66 5.66 12.67 -8.60
CA GLU A 66 5.29 13.09 -7.25
C GLU A 66 5.71 12.00 -6.26
N SER A 67 6.77 12.26 -5.50
CA SER A 67 7.23 11.34 -4.46
C SER A 67 6.27 11.33 -3.27
N VAL A 68 5.75 10.15 -2.92
CA VAL A 68 4.86 9.95 -1.76
C VAL A 68 5.66 9.51 -0.54
N LEU A 69 6.59 8.56 -0.72
CA LEU A 69 7.44 8.06 0.35
C LEU A 69 8.81 7.69 -0.18
N SER A 70 9.85 8.06 0.58
CA SER A 70 11.23 7.66 0.31
C SER A 70 11.79 6.85 1.48
N VAL A 71 12.53 5.79 1.15
CA VAL A 71 13.25 4.96 2.12
C VAL A 71 14.69 4.76 1.67
N ALA A 72 15.61 4.76 2.64
CA ALA A 72 17.00 4.42 2.41
C ALA A 72 17.30 3.05 3.01
N VAL A 73 18.04 2.22 2.28
CA VAL A 73 18.53 0.92 2.78
C VAL A 73 20.05 0.84 2.61
N PRO A 74 20.78 0.23 3.56
CA PRO A 74 22.20 -0.06 3.37
C PRO A 74 22.40 -0.95 2.15
N ARG A 75 23.41 -0.63 1.32
CA ARG A 75 23.77 -1.42 0.13
C ARG A 75 24.34 -2.76 0.57
N SER A 76 23.76 -3.85 0.09
CA SER A 76 24.27 -5.21 0.33
C SER A 76 25.11 -5.76 -0.82
N GLY A 77 25.28 -4.99 -1.90
CA GLY A 77 25.83 -5.49 -3.17
C GLY A 77 24.85 -6.36 -3.96
N LYS A 78 23.63 -6.59 -3.46
CA LYS A 78 22.59 -7.40 -4.10
C LYS A 78 21.33 -6.55 -4.35
N PRO A 79 21.18 -5.95 -5.55
CA PRO A 79 20.09 -4.99 -5.80
C PRO A 79 18.68 -5.48 -5.50
N ALA A 80 18.38 -6.73 -5.86
CA ALA A 80 17.10 -7.35 -5.57
C ALA A 80 16.82 -7.48 -4.06
N ALA A 81 17.85 -7.78 -3.25
CA ALA A 81 17.70 -7.89 -1.80
C ALA A 81 17.44 -6.52 -1.13
N ASP A 82 18.11 -5.48 -1.63
CA ASP A 82 17.94 -4.11 -1.18
C ASP A 82 16.54 -3.58 -1.53
N SER A 83 16.08 -3.84 -2.77
CA SER A 83 14.72 -3.51 -3.21
C SER A 83 13.66 -4.23 -2.38
N ASN A 84 13.81 -5.55 -2.14
CA ASN A 84 12.91 -6.30 -1.27
C ASN A 84 12.86 -5.75 0.16
N ARG A 85 13.99 -5.26 0.68
CA ARG A 85 14.03 -4.62 2.01
C ARG A 85 13.27 -3.29 2.00
N ALA A 86 13.48 -2.46 0.99
CA ALA A 86 12.77 -1.19 0.81
C ALA A 86 11.26 -1.41 0.69
N MET A 87 10.82 -2.33 -0.17
CA MET A 87 9.39 -2.63 -0.36
C MET A 87 8.72 -3.14 0.93
N ARG A 88 9.42 -3.94 1.75
CA ARG A 88 8.90 -4.32 3.08
C ARG A 88 8.74 -3.12 4.02
N MET A 89 9.66 -2.17 3.99
CA MET A 89 9.56 -0.95 4.81
C MET A 89 8.38 -0.08 4.35
N ILE A 90 8.24 0.11 3.04
CA ILE A 90 7.13 0.84 2.44
C ILE A 90 5.79 0.18 2.78
N GLY A 91 5.67 -1.14 2.61
CA GLY A 91 4.44 -1.86 2.97
C GLY A 91 4.09 -1.74 4.45
N LYS A 92 5.09 -1.76 5.36
CA LYS A 92 4.84 -1.51 6.79
C LYS A 92 4.35 -0.08 7.04
N LYS A 93 4.87 0.91 6.32
CA LYS A 93 4.41 2.30 6.42
C LYS A 93 2.98 2.45 5.91
N LEU A 94 2.64 1.78 4.80
CA LEU A 94 1.28 1.74 4.27
C LEU A 94 0.25 1.22 5.28
N LEU A 95 0.59 0.16 6.03
CA LEU A 95 -0.30 -0.39 7.06
C LEU A 95 -0.44 0.52 8.29
N ARG A 96 0.59 1.28 8.63
CA ARG A 96 0.59 2.16 9.81
C ARG A 96 -0.06 3.50 9.53
N GLU A 97 0.19 4.04 8.34
CA GLU A 97 -0.15 5.40 7.94
C GLU A 97 -0.67 5.39 6.49
N PRO A 98 -1.79 4.71 6.19
CA PRO A 98 -2.31 4.60 4.82
C PRO A 98 -2.63 5.96 4.22
N ARG A 99 -3.02 6.94 5.05
CA ARG A 99 -3.29 8.31 4.66
C ARG A 99 -2.10 9.07 4.06
N ALA A 100 -0.87 8.61 4.29
CA ALA A 100 0.29 9.15 3.59
C ALA A 100 0.25 8.84 2.09
N PHE A 101 -0.47 7.79 1.68
CA PHE A 101 -0.53 7.31 0.30
C PHE A 101 -1.81 7.70 -0.42
N TRP A 102 -2.94 7.78 0.29
CA TRP A 102 -4.26 8.03 -0.27
C TRP A 102 -5.32 8.24 0.82
N ASP A 103 -6.51 8.70 0.45
CA ASP A 103 -7.60 9.04 1.39
C ASP A 103 -8.39 7.82 1.93
N GLY A 104 -7.75 6.65 1.96
CA GLY A 104 -8.35 5.39 2.38
C GLY A 104 -7.64 4.74 3.57
N TYR A 105 -8.02 3.51 3.86
CA TYR A 105 -7.33 2.67 4.83
C TYR A 105 -7.26 1.21 4.36
N ILE A 106 -6.42 0.43 5.04
CA ILE A 106 -6.14 -0.96 4.67
C ILE A 106 -6.18 -1.78 5.95
N GLU A 107 -6.90 -2.90 5.90
CA GLU A 107 -6.91 -3.90 6.97
C GLU A 107 -6.61 -5.28 6.41
N SER A 108 -6.24 -6.22 7.27
CA SER A 108 -6.04 -7.60 6.80
C SER A 108 -7.39 -8.26 6.55
N ASP A 109 -7.47 -9.20 5.60
CA ASP A 109 -8.73 -9.89 5.32
C ASP A 109 -9.28 -10.62 6.56
N GLU A 110 -8.40 -11.05 7.48
CA GLU A 110 -8.78 -11.62 8.77
C GLU A 110 -9.50 -10.59 9.67
N ASP A 111 -9.00 -9.36 9.73
CA ASP A 111 -9.61 -8.29 10.52
C ASP A 111 -10.95 -7.87 9.90
N TYR A 112 -11.01 -7.79 8.57
CA TYR A 112 -12.26 -7.55 7.84
C TYR A 112 -13.31 -8.62 8.14
N GLU A 113 -12.94 -9.89 8.01
CA GLU A 113 -13.85 -11.01 8.31
C GLU A 113 -14.32 -10.98 9.76
N ARG A 114 -13.44 -10.65 10.72
CA ARG A 114 -13.82 -10.51 12.12
C ARG A 114 -14.80 -9.36 12.36
N ARG A 115 -14.62 -8.22 11.67
CA ARG A 115 -15.49 -7.05 11.78
C ARG A 115 -16.87 -7.27 11.15
N HIS A 116 -16.93 -8.05 10.07
CA HIS A 116 -18.15 -8.30 9.28
C HIS A 116 -18.78 -9.68 9.52
N ALA A 117 -18.22 -10.49 10.42
CA ALA A 117 -18.87 -11.69 10.92
C ALA A 117 -20.13 -11.26 11.68
N THR A 118 -21.28 -11.34 11.00
CA THR A 118 -22.59 -11.23 11.64
C THR A 118 -22.67 -12.30 12.74
N PRO A 119 -23.13 -12.00 13.97
CA PRO A 119 -23.54 -13.07 14.87
C PRO A 119 -24.61 -13.86 14.13
N ARG A 120 -24.32 -15.10 13.75
CA ARG A 120 -25.36 -16.03 13.30
C ARG A 120 -26.44 -16.00 14.36
N GLU A 121 -27.64 -15.63 13.94
CA GLU A 121 -28.85 -15.63 14.75
C GLU A 121 -28.86 -16.85 15.66
N MET A 122 -28.76 -16.64 16.98
CA MET A 122 -29.27 -17.57 17.96
C MET A 122 -30.80 -17.52 17.87
N ARG A 123 -31.36 -18.05 16.77
CA ARG A 123 -32.73 -18.53 16.78
C ARG A 123 -32.69 -19.89 17.47
N HIS A 124 -32.81 -19.85 18.79
CA HIS A 124 -33.35 -20.99 19.51
C HIS A 124 -34.86 -20.93 19.32
N ASP A 125 -35.37 -21.93 18.60
CA ASP A 125 -36.78 -22.34 18.63
C ASP A 125 -37.16 -22.80 20.04
#